data_AF-A0A0N5CXQ8-F1
#
_entry.id   AF-A0A0N5CXQ8-F1
#
_cell.length_a   1.000
_cell.length_b   1.000
_cell.length_c   1.000
_cell.angle_alpha   90.00
_cell.angle_beta   90.00
_cell.angle_gamma   90.00
#
_symmetry.space_group_name_H-M   'P 1'
#
loop_
_entity.id
_entity.type
_entity.pdbx_description
1 polymer ?
#
loop_
_entity_poly.entity_id
_entity_poly.type
_entity_poly.pdbx_seq_one_letter_code
_entity_poly.pdbx_strand_id
1 'polypeptide(L)'
;MALCINSLLDKPILRIGPFIIIVMMIVQEIDCIGCFVCSSFNGSDPTCEDIFNSTITTHDESDTVGIGNYRYPCWAFKKQRQGLFPADHCIKVNGYRTDDASQTMVIRTCALDSGTLTADTEIVRISHCGHFKYEGHQYAGCVQSCDTDGCNGGSSINRNYHNLLYVITVILLAIIRL
;
A
#
# COMPACT_ATOMS: atom_id res chain seq x y z
N MET A 1 -60.13 33.89 0.01
CA MET A 1 -59.95 32.61 -0.70
C MET A 1 -58.52 32.56 -1.22
N ALA A 2 -57.63 31.89 -0.49
CA ALA A 2 -56.26 31.60 -0.94
C ALA A 2 -56.15 30.08 -1.12
N LEU A 3 -55.84 29.64 -2.34
CA LEU A 3 -55.71 28.23 -2.68
C LEU A 3 -54.38 27.68 -2.16
N CYS A 4 -54.47 26.63 -1.35
CA CYS A 4 -53.37 25.71 -1.07
C CYS A 4 -53.04 24.92 -2.35
N ILE A 5 -51.88 25.17 -2.96
CA ILE A 5 -51.32 24.29 -3.98
C ILE A 5 -50.47 23.23 -3.26
N ASN A 6 -50.86 21.98 -3.48
CA ASN A 6 -50.41 20.79 -2.78
C ASN A 6 -48.92 20.47 -2.98
N SER A 7 -48.32 20.08 -1.87
CA SER A 7 -47.00 19.47 -1.69
C SER A 7 -46.90 18.06 -2.31
N LEU A 8 -46.73 17.95 -3.63
CA LEU A 8 -46.65 16.66 -4.32
C LEU A 8 -45.39 16.45 -5.17
N LEU A 9 -44.30 17.18 -4.91
CA LEU A 9 -43.03 17.01 -5.65
C LEU A 9 -41.79 16.77 -4.77
N ASP A 10 -41.92 16.29 -3.53
CA ASP A 10 -40.75 16.09 -2.64
C ASP A 10 -40.60 14.68 -2.04
N LYS A 11 -41.47 13.72 -2.39
CA LYS A 11 -41.51 12.40 -1.72
C LYS A 11 -40.82 11.22 -2.41
N PRO A 12 -40.59 11.16 -3.75
CA PRO A 12 -39.91 10.00 -4.32
C PRO A 12 -38.39 10.07 -4.12
N ILE A 13 -37.78 11.26 -4.12
CA ILE A 13 -36.33 11.45 -4.00
C ILE A 13 -35.82 11.01 -2.62
N LEU A 14 -36.60 11.23 -1.56
CA LEU A 14 -36.24 10.86 -0.18
C LEU A 14 -36.26 9.34 0.09
N ARG A 15 -36.99 8.55 -0.72
CA ARG A 15 -37.11 7.09 -0.53
C ARG A 15 -36.16 6.25 -1.39
N ILE A 16 -35.65 6.81 -2.49
CA ILE A 16 -34.73 6.11 -3.40
C ILE A 16 -33.28 6.29 -2.91
N GLY A 17 -32.96 7.44 -2.30
CA GLY A 17 -31.66 7.75 -1.69
C GLY A 17 -31.09 6.65 -0.76
N PRO A 18 -31.83 6.14 0.23
CA PRO A 18 -31.32 5.07 1.09
C PRO A 18 -31.09 3.76 0.34
N PHE A 19 -31.84 3.47 -0.71
CA PHE A 19 -31.67 2.25 -1.52
C PHE A 19 -30.40 2.33 -2.39
N ILE A 20 -30.10 3.49 -2.96
CA ILE A 20 -28.85 3.75 -3.69
C ILE A 20 -27.63 3.66 -2.76
N ILE A 21 -27.74 4.20 -1.54
CA ILE A 21 -26.68 4.11 -0.51
C ILE A 21 -26.44 2.64 -0.11
N ILE A 22 -27.50 1.84 0.07
CA ILE A 22 -27.39 0.41 0.34
C ILE A 22 -26.73 -0.33 -0.84
N VAL A 23 -27.10 -0.01 -2.09
CA VAL A 23 -26.49 -0.63 -3.28
C VAL A 23 -25.00 -0.29 -3.42
N MET A 24 -24.60 0.95 -3.11
CA MET A 24 -23.18 1.34 -3.11
C MET A 24 -22.35 0.65 -2.02
N MET A 25 -22.93 0.27 -0.88
CA MET A 25 -22.23 -0.50 0.16
C MET A 25 -21.99 -1.97 -0.23
N ILE A 26 -22.71 -2.51 -1.22
CA ILE A 26 -22.60 -3.92 -1.64
C ILE A 26 -21.44 -4.13 -2.63
N VAL A 27 -20.92 -3.06 -3.24
CA VAL A 27 -19.75 -3.13 -4.12
C VAL A 27 -18.48 -3.03 -3.27
N GLN A 28 -18.13 -4.11 -2.58
CA GLN A 28 -16.80 -4.26 -2.00
C GLN A 28 -15.88 -4.77 -3.10
N GLU A 29 -15.00 -3.90 -3.59
CA GLU A 29 -13.92 -4.30 -4.48
C GLU A 29 -12.90 -5.10 -3.65
N ILE A 30 -12.61 -6.34 -4.07
CA ILE A 30 -11.49 -7.11 -3.52
C ILE A 30 -10.26 -6.63 -4.28
N ASP A 31 -9.63 -5.58 -3.75
CA ASP A 31 -8.42 -5.04 -4.32
C ASP A 31 -7.20 -5.77 -3.76
N CYS A 32 -6.33 -6.16 -4.68
CA CYS A 32 -4.96 -6.56 -4.37
C CYS A 32 -4.07 -5.33 -4.35
N ILE A 33 -3.02 -5.36 -3.55
CA ILE A 33 -2.11 -4.22 -3.47
C ILE A 33 -1.02 -4.29 -4.56
N GLY A 34 -0.45 -3.14 -4.88
CA GLY A 34 0.76 -3.02 -5.67
C GLY A 34 1.97 -2.77 -4.79
N CYS A 35 3.09 -3.40 -5.08
CA CYS A 35 4.34 -3.22 -4.32
C CYS A 35 5.53 -2.99 -5.24
N PHE A 36 6.60 -2.43 -4.70
CA PHE A 36 7.91 -2.54 -5.32
C PHE A 36 8.43 -3.98 -5.18
N VAL A 37 8.95 -4.55 -6.26
CA VAL A 37 9.48 -5.92 -6.35
C VAL A 37 10.83 -5.86 -7.02
N CYS A 38 11.90 -6.11 -6.26
CA CYS A 38 13.28 -6.06 -6.73
C CYS A 38 14.24 -6.67 -5.70
N SER A 39 15.47 -6.93 -6.13
CA SER A 39 16.56 -7.33 -5.24
C SER A 39 17.86 -6.67 -5.68
N SER A 40 18.59 -6.10 -4.72
CA SER A 40 19.93 -5.58 -4.92
C SER A 40 20.87 -6.19 -3.88
N PHE A 41 22.02 -6.65 -4.35
CA PHE A 41 23.11 -7.13 -3.50
C PHE A 41 24.34 -6.31 -3.85
N ASN A 42 24.96 -5.70 -2.84
CA ASN A 42 26.12 -4.82 -3.01
C ASN A 42 25.86 -3.67 -4.00
N GLY A 43 24.63 -3.15 -4.06
CA GLY A 43 24.26 -2.09 -5.00
C GLY A 43 24.12 -2.54 -6.46
N SER A 44 23.89 -3.84 -6.72
CA SER A 44 23.71 -4.37 -8.07
C SER A 44 22.54 -3.76 -8.83
N ASP A 45 21.51 -3.28 -8.11
CA ASP A 45 20.38 -2.56 -8.68
C ASP A 45 20.13 -1.24 -7.93
N PRO A 46 20.63 -0.11 -8.46
CA PRO A 46 20.43 1.22 -7.88
C PRO A 46 18.96 1.63 -7.75
N THR A 47 18.06 1.08 -8.58
CA THR A 47 16.62 1.37 -8.52
C THR A 47 15.92 0.63 -7.38
N CYS A 48 16.58 -0.39 -6.82
CA CYS A 48 16.14 -1.11 -5.64
C CYS A 48 16.77 -0.58 -4.34
N GLU A 49 17.71 0.35 -4.39
CA GLU A 49 18.29 0.94 -3.18
C GLU A 49 17.34 1.96 -2.50
N ASP A 50 17.68 2.39 -1.28
CA ASP A 50 16.83 3.29 -0.47
C ASP A 50 16.95 4.78 -0.84
N ILE A 51 17.98 5.16 -1.62
CA ILE A 51 18.03 6.47 -2.29
C ILE A 51 17.12 6.38 -3.52
N PHE A 52 15.82 6.19 -3.27
CA PHE A 52 14.84 6.01 -4.32
C PHE A 52 14.57 7.38 -4.97
N ASN A 53 15.09 7.59 -6.17
CA ASN A 53 14.74 8.77 -6.96
C ASN A 53 13.34 8.56 -7.55
N SER A 54 12.31 8.99 -6.82
CA SER A 54 10.90 8.83 -7.20
C SER A 54 10.44 9.76 -8.34
N THR A 55 11.33 10.49 -8.99
CA THR A 55 10.97 11.56 -9.95
C THR A 55 10.72 11.06 -11.38
N ILE A 56 10.31 9.81 -11.57
CA ILE A 56 10.02 9.24 -12.90
C ILE A 56 8.52 9.35 -13.20
N THR A 57 8.27 10.06 -14.29
CA THR A 57 7.02 10.56 -14.84
C THR A 57 5.92 9.52 -14.98
N THR A 58 4.73 9.85 -14.47
CA THR A 58 3.43 9.27 -14.83
C THR A 58 3.08 9.67 -16.26
N HIS A 59 3.58 8.95 -17.26
CA HIS A 59 3.04 9.06 -18.62
C HIS A 59 2.89 7.67 -19.24
N ASP A 60 1.72 7.50 -19.84
CA ASP A 60 1.24 6.41 -20.68
C ASP A 60 0.65 5.17 -20.00
N GLU A 61 -0.66 5.33 -19.78
CA GLU A 61 -1.77 4.39 -19.95
C GLU A 61 -1.60 3.48 -21.20
N SER A 62 -0.71 2.50 -21.14
CA SER A 62 -0.74 1.32 -22.00
C SER A 62 0.22 0.29 -21.43
N ASP A 63 -0.14 -0.99 -21.49
CA ASP A 63 0.67 -2.14 -21.07
C ASP A 63 2.18 -1.88 -21.15
N THR A 64 2.88 -2.12 -20.05
CA THR A 64 4.36 -2.11 -19.92
C THR A 64 5.09 -0.75 -19.85
N VAL A 65 4.89 0.05 -18.80
CA VAL A 65 5.84 1.12 -18.43
C VAL A 65 6.09 1.15 -16.92
N GLY A 66 7.19 0.52 -16.51
CA GLY A 66 7.59 0.39 -15.11
C GLY A 66 8.20 1.65 -14.52
N ILE A 67 7.64 2.11 -13.40
CA ILE A 67 8.43 2.64 -12.28
C ILE A 67 9.31 1.47 -11.83
N GLY A 68 10.41 1.16 -12.55
CA GLY A 68 11.02 -0.17 -12.84
C GLY A 68 10.68 -1.42 -12.01
N ASN A 69 10.39 -1.27 -10.72
CA ASN A 69 10.11 -2.33 -9.75
C ASN A 69 8.66 -2.34 -9.24
N TYR A 70 7.82 -1.33 -9.47
CA TYR A 70 6.43 -1.31 -9.00
C TYR A 70 5.56 -2.28 -9.81
N ARG A 71 4.86 -3.18 -9.13
CA ARG A 71 3.99 -4.19 -9.73
C ARG A 71 2.59 -4.12 -9.15
N TYR A 72 1.61 -3.88 -10.02
CA TYR A 72 0.18 -3.97 -9.74
C TYR A 72 -0.52 -4.74 -10.87
N PRO A 73 -1.47 -5.65 -10.60
CA PRO A 73 -1.72 -6.27 -9.29
C PRO A 73 -0.49 -7.09 -8.84
N CYS A 74 -0.16 -7.07 -7.55
CA CYS A 74 0.95 -7.89 -7.09
C CYS A 74 0.52 -9.32 -6.73
N TRP A 75 1.42 -10.27 -7.01
CA TRP A 75 1.18 -11.70 -6.84
C TRP A 75 2.23 -12.32 -5.94
N ALA A 76 1.80 -13.17 -5.02
CA ALA A 76 2.68 -13.85 -4.07
C ALA A 76 2.35 -15.35 -3.97
N PHE A 77 3.32 -16.13 -3.49
CA PHE A 77 3.12 -17.53 -3.16
C PHE A 77 2.41 -17.67 -1.81
N LYS A 78 1.44 -18.58 -1.74
CA LYS A 78 0.82 -19.00 -0.48
C LYS A 78 1.43 -20.31 -0.01
N LYS A 79 1.92 -20.35 1.23
CA LYS A 79 2.48 -21.57 1.83
C LYS A 79 1.47 -22.72 1.72
N GLN A 80 1.95 -23.91 1.34
CA GLN A 80 1.14 -25.13 1.16
C GLN A 80 0.04 -25.04 0.08
N ARG A 81 0.10 -24.06 -0.85
CA ARG A 81 -0.77 -24.03 -2.03
C ARG A 81 0.04 -23.89 -3.31
N GLN A 82 -0.50 -24.42 -4.40
CA GLN A 82 0.07 -24.28 -5.73
C GLN A 82 -0.48 -23.02 -6.40
N GLY A 83 0.38 -22.34 -7.16
CA GLY A 83 0.03 -21.13 -7.90
C GLY A 83 0.31 -19.84 -7.13
N LEU A 84 -0.03 -18.74 -7.80
CA LEU A 84 0.11 -17.38 -7.32
C LEU A 84 -1.24 -16.85 -6.85
N PHE A 85 -1.21 -16.02 -5.81
CA PHE A 85 -2.38 -15.41 -5.21
C PHE A 85 -2.20 -13.89 -5.15
N PRO A 86 -3.28 -13.10 -5.22
CA PRO A 86 -3.19 -11.65 -5.11
C PRO A 86 -2.62 -11.30 -3.74
N ALA A 87 -1.55 -10.51 -3.71
CA ALA A 87 -0.88 -10.13 -2.48
C ALA A 87 -1.71 -9.11 -1.68
N ASP A 88 -1.63 -9.20 -0.36
CA ASP A 88 -2.22 -8.26 0.60
C ASP A 88 -1.15 -7.45 1.36
N HIS A 89 0.13 -7.81 1.22
CA HIS A 89 1.22 -7.15 1.92
C HIS A 89 2.48 -6.97 1.06
N CYS A 90 3.17 -5.85 1.31
CA CYS A 90 4.49 -5.60 0.78
C CYS A 90 5.53 -5.88 1.85
N ILE A 91 6.67 -6.43 1.44
CA ILE A 91 7.83 -6.69 2.30
C ILE A 91 9.01 -5.86 1.81
N LYS A 92 9.77 -5.32 2.77
CA LYS A 92 11.09 -4.74 2.56
C LYS A 92 12.09 -5.38 3.51
N VAL A 93 13.19 -5.86 2.97
CA VAL A 93 14.35 -6.34 3.74
C VAL A 93 15.53 -5.45 3.37
N ASN A 94 16.24 -4.94 4.36
CA ASN A 94 17.51 -4.27 4.15
C ASN A 94 18.51 -4.67 5.24
N GLY A 95 19.79 -4.72 4.89
CA GLY A 95 20.82 -5.09 5.87
C GLY A 95 22.20 -5.22 5.26
N TYR A 96 23.15 -5.61 6.10
CA TYR A 96 24.53 -5.88 5.73
C TYR A 96 24.98 -7.20 6.35
N ARG A 97 25.99 -7.84 5.74
CA ARG A 97 26.55 -9.08 6.27
C ARG A 97 27.29 -8.82 7.57
N THR A 98 27.10 -9.73 8.53
CA THR A 98 27.67 -9.61 9.88
C THR A 98 29.19 -9.81 9.87
N ASP A 99 29.72 -10.58 8.92
CA ASP A 99 31.14 -10.82 8.72
C ASP A 99 31.82 -9.79 7.82
N ASP A 100 31.07 -9.09 6.96
CA ASP A 100 31.57 -8.04 6.08
C ASP A 100 30.49 -6.96 5.85
N ALA A 101 30.59 -5.86 6.58
CA ALA A 101 29.62 -4.77 6.50
C ALA A 101 29.62 -4.03 5.13
N SER A 102 30.63 -4.25 4.27
CA SER A 102 30.60 -3.71 2.91
C SER A 102 29.60 -4.44 2.02
N GLN A 103 29.21 -5.66 2.41
CA GLN A 103 28.24 -6.44 1.67
C GLN A 103 26.83 -6.14 2.16
N THR A 104 26.04 -5.51 1.29
CA THR A 104 24.70 -5.00 1.59
C THR A 104 23.65 -5.76 0.80
N MET A 105 22.42 -5.78 1.31
CA MET A 105 21.28 -6.33 0.58
C MET A 105 20.05 -5.45 0.78
N VAL A 106 19.26 -5.32 -0.29
CA VAL A 106 17.90 -4.79 -0.26
C VAL A 106 17.01 -5.72 -1.08
N ILE A 107 15.91 -6.18 -0.48
CA ILE A 107 14.90 -6.99 -1.17
C ILE A 107 13.54 -6.36 -0.94
N ARG A 108 12.79 -6.15 -2.01
CA ARG A 108 11.40 -5.74 -1.99
C ARG A 108 10.57 -6.80 -2.70
N THR A 109 9.48 -7.23 -2.08
CA THR A 109 8.64 -8.27 -2.65
C THR A 109 7.20 -8.15 -2.16
N CYS A 110 6.34 -8.94 -2.77
CA CYS A 110 4.95 -9.11 -2.38
C CYS A 110 4.81 -10.36 -1.53
N ALA A 111 3.93 -10.31 -0.55
CA ALA A 111 3.65 -11.41 0.34
C ALA A 111 2.14 -11.51 0.58
N LEU A 112 1.73 -12.69 1.04
CA LEU A 112 0.35 -12.97 1.39
C LEU A 112 0.28 -13.48 2.83
N ASP A 113 -0.63 -12.96 3.64
CA ASP A 113 -0.99 -13.58 4.92
C ASP A 113 -1.69 -14.93 4.65
N SER A 114 -1.08 -16.03 5.12
CA SER A 114 -1.65 -17.36 4.92
C SER A 114 -2.84 -17.63 5.86
N GLY A 115 -3.05 -16.76 6.86
CA GLY A 115 -4.15 -16.83 7.82
C GLY A 115 -3.94 -17.90 8.88
N THR A 116 -2.71 -18.41 9.06
CA THR A 116 -2.45 -19.47 10.03
C THR A 116 -2.46 -18.94 11.47
N LEU A 117 -2.78 -19.81 12.44
CA LEU A 117 -2.76 -19.46 13.87
C LEU A 117 -1.35 -19.14 14.39
N THR A 118 -0.31 -19.57 13.68
CA THR A 118 1.09 -19.34 14.05
C THR A 118 1.63 -18.09 13.36
N ALA A 119 1.23 -16.92 13.87
CA ALA A 119 1.68 -15.61 13.38
C ALA A 119 3.22 -15.49 13.31
N ASP A 120 3.92 -16.17 14.21
CA ASP A 120 5.40 -16.14 14.33
C ASP A 120 6.14 -16.87 13.20
N THR A 121 5.41 -17.49 12.26
CA THR A 121 6.00 -18.23 11.14
C THR A 121 5.77 -17.58 9.78
N GLU A 122 5.09 -16.43 9.75
CA GLU A 122 4.74 -15.72 8.53
C GLU A 122 5.44 -14.36 8.48
N ILE A 123 6.28 -14.16 7.45
CA ILE A 123 7.08 -12.93 7.29
C ILE A 123 6.23 -11.65 7.27
N VAL A 124 4.99 -11.77 6.82
CA VAL A 124 3.99 -10.71 6.78
C VAL A 124 3.70 -10.11 8.17
N ARG A 125 3.65 -10.93 9.21
CA ARG A 125 3.29 -10.47 10.57
C ARG A 125 4.52 -10.09 11.40
N ILE A 126 5.71 -10.11 10.80
CA ILE A 126 6.98 -9.94 11.49
C ILE A 126 7.66 -8.69 10.94
N SER A 127 7.52 -7.58 11.66
CA SER A 127 8.33 -6.38 11.46
C SER A 127 9.33 -6.24 12.60
N HIS A 128 10.60 -6.48 12.33
CA HIS A 128 11.66 -6.39 13.34
C HIS A 128 13.02 -6.08 12.71
N CYS A 129 13.93 -5.58 13.54
CA CYS A 129 15.33 -5.41 13.19
C CYS A 129 16.18 -6.32 14.08
N GLY A 130 17.21 -6.92 13.51
CA GLY A 130 18.07 -7.87 14.20
C GLY A 130 18.93 -8.66 13.23
N HIS A 131 19.35 -9.84 13.68
CA HIS A 131 20.15 -10.75 12.87
C HIS A 131 19.26 -11.80 12.21
N PHE A 132 19.48 -12.05 10.92
CA PHE A 132 18.78 -13.08 10.17
C PHE A 132 19.72 -13.79 9.19
N LYS A 133 19.31 -14.97 8.72
CA LYS A 133 20.08 -15.78 7.78
C LYS A 133 19.43 -15.75 6.41
N TYR A 134 20.21 -15.46 5.37
CA TYR A 134 19.78 -15.46 3.99
C TYR A 134 20.85 -16.13 3.12
N GLU A 135 20.46 -17.11 2.31
CA GLU A 135 21.36 -17.88 1.42
C GLU A 135 22.68 -18.32 2.07
N GLY A 136 22.60 -18.86 3.29
CA GLY A 136 23.77 -19.36 4.02
C GLY A 136 24.55 -18.30 4.81
N HIS A 137 24.33 -17.01 4.54
CA HIS A 137 25.04 -15.89 5.16
C HIS A 137 24.23 -15.25 6.29
N GLN A 138 24.92 -14.67 7.27
CA GLN A 138 24.31 -14.02 8.42
C GLN A 138 24.31 -12.50 8.22
N TYR A 139 23.13 -11.89 8.23
CA TYR A 139 22.93 -10.46 8.04
C TYR A 139 22.46 -9.80 9.34
N ALA A 140 22.75 -8.51 9.47
CA ALA A 140 22.16 -7.60 10.45
C ALA A 140 21.36 -6.52 9.69
N GLY A 141 20.09 -6.34 10.05
CA GLY A 141 19.21 -5.44 9.30
C GLY A 141 17.76 -5.46 9.77
N CYS A 142 16.84 -5.01 8.92
CA CYS A 142 15.41 -4.96 9.22
C CYS A 142 14.60 -5.73 8.17
N VAL A 143 13.51 -6.35 8.65
CA VAL A 143 12.41 -6.89 7.85
C VAL A 143 11.19 -6.09 8.22
N GLN A 144 10.52 -5.49 7.23
CA GLN A 144 9.38 -4.61 7.42
C GLN A 144 8.23 -5.07 6.52
N SER A 145 7.02 -5.10 7.07
CA SER A 145 5.79 -5.39 6.33
C SER A 145 4.79 -4.25 6.45
N CYS A 146 3.98 -4.06 5.41
CA CYS A 146 2.94 -3.05 5.34
C CYS A 146 1.85 -3.49 4.32
N ASP A 147 0.68 -2.86 4.37
CA ASP A 147 -0.57 -3.32 3.75
C ASP A 147 -1.23 -2.29 2.83
N THR A 148 -0.47 -1.30 2.34
CA THR A 148 -0.96 -0.28 1.39
C THR A 148 -0.10 -0.25 0.14
N ASP A 149 -0.64 0.24 -0.97
CA ASP A 149 0.08 0.35 -2.24
C ASP A 149 1.43 1.07 -2.10
N GLY A 150 2.47 0.46 -2.63
CA GLY A 150 3.83 1.02 -2.70
C GLY A 150 4.50 1.28 -1.35
N CYS A 151 3.95 0.76 -0.25
CA CYS A 151 4.42 1.07 1.10
C CYS A 151 5.85 0.57 1.39
N ASN A 152 6.35 -0.40 0.62
CA ASN A 152 7.72 -0.91 0.72
C ASN A 152 8.75 -0.09 -0.08
N GLY A 153 8.39 1.12 -0.53
CA GLY A 153 9.30 2.03 -1.24
C GLY A 153 10.46 2.60 -0.39
N GLY A 154 11.16 3.56 -0.96
CA GLY A 154 12.18 4.36 -0.25
C GLY A 154 11.54 5.42 0.64
N SER A 155 12.28 5.93 1.64
CA SER A 155 11.81 7.03 2.48
C SER A 155 11.64 8.30 1.63
N SER A 156 10.39 8.65 1.33
CA SER A 156 10.04 9.96 0.81
C SER A 156 9.89 10.95 1.97
N ILE A 157 10.38 12.17 1.80
CA ILE A 157 10.05 13.28 2.70
C ILE A 157 8.57 13.61 2.49
N ASN A 158 7.71 13.01 3.28
CA ASN A 158 6.27 13.23 3.19
C ASN A 158 5.91 14.57 3.86
N ARG A 159 5.64 15.61 3.06
CA ARG A 159 5.06 16.87 3.55
C ARG A 159 3.53 16.80 3.42
N ASN A 160 2.88 16.34 4.47
CA ASN A 160 1.41 16.32 4.59
C ASN A 160 0.84 17.73 4.86
N TYR A 161 0.69 18.56 3.82
CA TYR A 161 -0.04 19.84 3.93
C TYR A 161 -1.55 19.70 3.75
N HIS A 162 -2.03 18.56 3.25
CA HIS A 162 -3.45 18.35 2.93
C HIS A 162 -4.35 18.28 4.17
N ASN A 163 -3.89 17.64 5.25
CA ASN A 163 -4.62 17.61 6.53
C ASN A 163 -4.74 19.01 7.16
N LEU A 164 -3.71 19.85 7.00
CA LEU A 164 -3.74 21.24 7.48
C LEU A 164 -4.72 22.09 6.67
N LEU A 165 -4.74 21.94 5.34
CA LEU A 165 -5.68 22.66 4.47
C LEU A 165 -7.14 22.26 4.73
N TYR A 166 -7.41 20.97 4.97
CA TYR A 166 -8.74 20.46 5.30
C TYR A 166 -9.27 20.99 6.63
N VAL A 167 -8.41 21.08 7.66
CA VAL A 167 -8.79 21.68 8.95
C VAL A 167 -9.09 23.17 8.79
N ILE A 168 -8.30 23.90 7.98
CA ILE A 168 -8.53 25.33 7.72
C ILE A 168 -9.87 25.57 7.00
N THR A 169 -10.22 24.75 6.00
CA THR A 169 -11.49 24.90 5.29
C THR A 169 -12.70 24.60 6.17
N VAL A 170 -12.64 23.58 7.04
CA VAL A 170 -13.69 23.29 8.02
C VAL A 170 -13.88 24.44 9.01
N ILE A 171 -12.78 25.04 9.49
CA ILE A 171 -12.83 26.20 10.40
C ILE A 171 -13.46 27.42 9.71
N LEU A 172 -13.07 27.72 8.46
CA LEU A 172 -13.64 28.83 7.70
C LEU A 172 -15.15 28.65 7.45
N LEU A 173 -15.59 27.44 7.11
CA LEU A 173 -17.01 27.14 6.89
C LEU A 173 -17.84 27.23 8.19
N ALA A 174 -17.25 26.89 9.34
CA ALA A 174 -17.90 27.05 10.63
C ALA A 174 -18.06 28.53 11.02
N ILE A 175 -17.07 29.36 10.72
CA ILE A 175 -17.11 30.81 11.00
C ILE A 175 -18.12 31.53 10.08
N ILE A 176 -18.26 31.15 8.81
CA ILE A 176 -19.21 31.75 7.87
C ILE A 176 -20.69 31.42 8.22
N ARG A 177 -20.92 30.37 9.03
CA ARG A 177 -22.26 29.96 9.47
C ARG A 177 -22.68 30.55 10.84
N LEU A 178 -21.83 31.35 11.48
CA LEU A 178 -22.15 32.16 12.67
C LEU A 178 -22.34 33.62 12.28
#